data_AF-A0A933YES5-F1
#
_entry.id   AF-A0A933YES5-F1
#
_cell.length_a   1.000
_cell.length_b   1.000
_cell.length_c   1.000
_cell.angle_alpha   90.00
_cell.angle_beta   90.00
_cell.angle_gamma   90.00
#
_symmetry.space_group_name_H-M   'P 1'
#
loop_
_entity.id
_entity.type
_entity.pdbx_description
1 polymer ?
#
loop_
_entity_poly.entity_id
_entity_poly.type
_entity_poly.pdbx_seq_one_letter_code
_entity_poly.pdbx_strand_id
1 'polypeptide(L)'
;MRKSFIAWSTAVFLVLSASISMAQNKYVGVKTCKMCHQTEKQGKQFDVWSKSKHAEAYKTLTTAKANEVAKAKSLTKPAAESPECLECHVVASANADKTFDMKDGVQCEACHGAGSAYKTMAAMKDKAKALAAGLVDTKDAK
;
A
#
# COMPACT_ATOMS: atom_id res chain seq x y z
N MET A 1 56.23 -34.96 -33.72
CA MET A 1 55.21 -34.88 -32.64
C MET A 1 54.88 -33.42 -32.38
N ARG A 2 53.76 -32.94 -32.94
CA ARG A 2 53.39 -31.53 -33.01
C ARG A 2 52.39 -31.26 -31.87
N LYS A 3 52.83 -30.57 -30.81
CA LYS A 3 51.98 -30.23 -29.66
C LYS A 3 51.18 -28.97 -30.01
N SER A 4 49.90 -29.16 -30.34
CA SER A 4 48.94 -28.06 -30.52
C SER A 4 48.57 -27.50 -29.15
N PHE A 5 48.96 -26.27 -28.85
CA PHE A 5 48.45 -25.52 -27.71
C PHE A 5 47.13 -24.87 -28.12
N ILE A 6 46.04 -25.33 -27.51
CA ILE A 6 44.70 -24.76 -27.65
C ILE A 6 44.66 -23.49 -26.79
N ALA A 7 44.63 -22.33 -27.43
CA ALA A 7 44.42 -21.05 -26.77
C ALA A 7 42.95 -20.94 -26.35
N TRP A 8 42.67 -21.11 -25.06
CA TRP A 8 41.37 -20.78 -24.47
C TRP A 8 41.20 -19.26 -24.45
N SER A 9 40.50 -18.71 -25.43
CA SER A 9 39.96 -17.35 -25.35
C SER A 9 38.77 -17.34 -24.38
N THR A 10 39.00 -16.86 -23.16
CA THR A 10 37.93 -16.56 -22.21
C THR A 10 37.19 -15.31 -22.67
N ALA A 11 36.09 -15.48 -23.40
CA ALA A 11 35.14 -14.40 -23.68
C ALA A 11 34.44 -14.02 -22.37
N VAL A 12 34.84 -12.89 -21.78
CA VAL A 12 34.15 -12.28 -20.64
C VAL A 12 32.84 -11.68 -21.15
N PHE A 13 31.74 -12.42 -20.99
CA PHE A 13 30.38 -11.91 -21.22
C PHE A 13 30.01 -10.94 -20.10
N LEU A 14 30.13 -9.65 -20.38
CA LEU A 14 29.71 -8.57 -19.50
C LEU A 14 28.18 -8.43 -19.60
N VAL A 15 27.45 -9.17 -18.76
CA VAL A 15 25.98 -9.11 -18.69
C VAL A 15 25.58 -7.79 -18.03
N LEU A 16 25.24 -6.80 -18.85
CA LEU A 16 24.65 -5.53 -18.43
C LEU A 16 23.24 -5.81 -17.89
N SER A 17 23.11 -5.94 -16.57
CA SER A 17 21.83 -6.15 -15.91
C SER A 17 21.05 -4.83 -15.89
N ALA A 18 20.23 -4.60 -16.91
CA ALA A 18 19.26 -3.51 -16.92
C ALA A 18 18.22 -3.77 -15.83
N SER A 19 18.25 -2.96 -14.77
CA SER A 19 17.21 -2.99 -13.73
C SER A 19 15.93 -2.39 -14.30
N ILE A 20 14.96 -3.24 -14.63
CA ILE A 20 13.61 -2.80 -15.00
C ILE A 20 12.96 -2.29 -13.71
N SER A 21 12.93 -0.96 -13.53
CA SER A 21 12.09 -0.34 -12.50
C SER A 21 10.62 -0.57 -12.83
N MET A 22 10.00 -1.57 -12.19
CA MET A 22 8.55 -1.69 -12.20
C MET A 22 7.96 -0.53 -11.41
N ALA A 23 7.07 0.25 -12.03
CA ALA A 23 6.35 1.30 -11.31
C ALA A 23 5.57 0.69 -10.15
N GLN A 24 5.80 1.17 -8.93
CA GLN A 24 5.13 0.66 -7.74
C GLN A 24 3.65 1.04 -7.76
N ASN A 25 2.78 0.11 -7.34
CA ASN A 25 1.35 0.37 -7.18
C ASN A 25 1.11 1.55 -6.23
N LYS A 26 0.05 2.31 -6.53
CA LYS A 26 -0.37 3.47 -5.75
C LYS A 26 -1.57 3.17 -4.89
N TYR A 27 -1.63 3.81 -3.74
CA TYR A 27 -2.80 3.83 -2.86
C TYR A 27 -3.86 4.76 -3.47
N VAL A 28 -5.05 4.23 -3.76
CA VAL A 28 -6.14 4.96 -4.46
C VAL A 28 -7.25 5.43 -3.54
N GLY A 29 -7.17 5.07 -2.27
CA GLY A 29 -8.10 5.48 -1.24
C GLY A 29 -9.43 4.76 -1.26
N VAL A 30 -10.07 4.76 -0.10
CA VAL A 30 -11.31 4.03 0.20
C VAL A 30 -12.48 4.45 -0.67
N LYS A 31 -12.52 5.72 -1.12
CA LYS A 31 -13.55 6.24 -2.02
C LYS A 31 -13.57 5.47 -3.35
N THR A 32 -12.40 5.03 -3.83
CA THR A 32 -12.31 4.17 -5.02
C THR A 32 -12.94 2.79 -4.76
N CYS A 33 -12.66 2.20 -3.60
CA CYS A 33 -13.19 0.89 -3.20
C CYS A 33 -14.72 0.94 -2.98
N LYS A 34 -15.20 2.03 -2.37
CA LYS A 34 -16.62 2.28 -2.05
C LYS A 34 -17.53 2.07 -3.26
N MET A 35 -17.09 2.49 -4.45
CA MET A 35 -17.90 2.43 -5.67
C MET A 35 -18.51 1.04 -5.90
N CYS A 36 -17.79 -0.03 -5.54
CA CYS A 36 -18.24 -1.40 -5.69
C CYS A 36 -18.52 -2.12 -4.35
N HIS A 37 -17.86 -1.73 -3.25
CA HIS A 37 -17.91 -2.43 -1.95
C HIS A 37 -18.87 -1.79 -0.92
N GLN A 38 -19.89 -1.06 -1.39
CA GLN A 38 -20.95 -0.47 -0.55
C GLN A 38 -22.28 -1.25 -0.60
N THR A 39 -22.42 -2.20 -1.52
CA THR A 39 -23.66 -2.93 -1.79
C THR A 39 -23.80 -4.19 -0.93
N GLU A 40 -25.04 -4.66 -0.75
CA GLU A 40 -25.33 -5.89 0.01
C GLU A 40 -24.69 -7.13 -0.58
N LYS A 41 -24.74 -7.27 -1.92
CA LYS A 41 -24.13 -8.39 -2.63
C LYS A 41 -22.63 -8.51 -2.38
N GLN A 42 -21.97 -7.39 -2.07
CA GLN A 42 -20.54 -7.37 -1.76
C GLN A 42 -20.32 -7.50 -0.26
N GLY A 43 -21.31 -7.26 0.59
CA GLY A 43 -21.22 -7.38 2.05
C GLY A 43 -21.09 -6.04 2.77
N LYS A 44 -21.45 -4.92 2.12
CA LYS A 44 -21.43 -3.57 2.70
C LYS A 44 -20.09 -3.23 3.39
N GLN A 45 -18.95 -3.67 2.84
CA GLN A 45 -17.65 -3.53 3.50
C GLN A 45 -17.29 -2.08 3.79
N PHE A 46 -17.63 -1.17 2.87
CA PHE A 46 -17.41 0.26 3.08
C PHE A 46 -18.15 0.76 4.32
N ASP A 47 -19.44 0.40 4.49
CA ASP A 47 -20.26 0.86 5.62
C ASP A 47 -19.77 0.26 6.96
N VAL A 48 -19.27 -0.97 6.92
CA VAL A 48 -18.68 -1.63 8.09
C VAL A 48 -17.38 -0.90 8.47
N TRP A 49 -16.50 -0.68 7.49
CA TRP A 49 -15.25 0.04 7.68
C TRP A 49 -15.48 1.47 8.18
N SER A 50 -16.44 2.20 7.61
CA SER A 50 -16.67 3.62 7.94
C SER A 50 -17.15 3.83 9.38
N LYS A 51 -17.61 2.77 10.05
CA LYS A 51 -18.04 2.76 11.46
C LYS A 51 -16.96 2.22 12.39
N SER A 52 -15.82 1.77 11.85
CA SER A 52 -14.73 1.17 12.61
C SER A 52 -13.80 2.23 13.21
N LYS A 53 -12.97 1.82 14.18
CA LYS A 53 -11.91 2.68 14.73
C LYS A 53 -10.84 3.03 13.70
N HIS A 54 -10.65 2.22 12.67
CA HIS A 54 -9.70 2.49 11.59
C HIS A 54 -10.09 3.72 10.76
N ALA A 55 -11.38 3.88 10.45
CA ALA A 55 -11.87 5.09 9.77
C ALA A 55 -11.71 6.36 10.62
N GLU A 56 -11.75 6.23 11.95
CA GLU A 56 -11.59 7.35 12.90
C GLU A 56 -10.11 7.58 13.32
N ALA A 57 -9.17 6.80 12.79
CA ALA A 57 -7.79 6.76 13.27
C ALA A 57 -7.07 8.12 13.13
N TYR A 58 -7.21 8.79 11.98
CA TYR A 58 -6.64 10.13 11.77
C TYR A 58 -7.28 11.18 12.70
N LYS A 59 -8.61 11.14 12.86
CA LYS A 59 -9.33 12.05 13.75
C LYS A 59 -8.87 11.92 15.21
N THR A 60 -8.44 10.74 15.64
CA THR A 60 -7.84 10.57 16.97
C THR A 60 -6.60 11.44 17.13
N LEU A 61 -5.79 11.60 16.07
CA LEU A 61 -4.58 12.43 16.09
C LEU A 61 -4.87 13.94 16.15
N THR A 62 -6.10 14.38 15.83
CA THR A 62 -6.46 15.81 15.89
C THR A 62 -6.91 16.24 17.29
N THR A 63 -6.96 15.32 18.26
CA THR A 63 -7.37 15.61 19.63
C THR A 63 -6.25 16.29 20.43
N ALA A 64 -6.63 17.10 21.42
CA ALA A 64 -5.67 17.66 22.38
C ALA A 64 -4.86 16.58 23.10
N LYS A 65 -5.51 15.44 23.42
CA LYS A 65 -4.85 14.32 24.07
C LYS A 65 -3.76 13.70 23.21
N ALA A 66 -3.98 13.56 21.90
CA ALA A 66 -2.94 13.08 21.00
C ALA A 66 -1.75 14.04 20.95
N ASN A 67 -1.98 15.34 20.95
CA ASN A 67 -0.91 16.34 20.99
C ASN A 67 -0.12 16.31 22.32
N GLU A 68 -0.74 15.99 23.45
CA GLU A 68 -0.03 15.73 24.70
C GLU A 68 0.91 14.52 24.58
N VAL A 69 0.44 13.43 23.96
CA VAL A 69 1.26 12.23 23.72
C VAL A 69 2.44 12.52 22.80
N ALA A 70 2.22 13.28 21.72
CA ALA A 70 3.29 13.72 20.82
C ALA A 70 4.36 14.53 21.58
N LYS A 71 3.95 15.49 22.41
CA LYS A 71 4.86 16.27 23.26
C LYS A 71 5.61 15.40 24.27
N ALA A 72 4.94 14.45 24.90
CA ALA A 72 5.57 13.51 25.84
C ALA A 72 6.61 12.60 25.16
N LYS A 73 6.48 12.38 23.85
CA LYS A 73 7.47 11.71 22.99
C LYS A 73 8.53 12.67 22.42
N SER A 74 8.60 13.91 22.92
CA SER A 74 9.53 14.94 22.46
C SER A 74 9.37 15.31 20.98
N LEU A 75 8.19 15.10 20.41
CA LEU A 75 7.88 15.52 19.04
C LEU A 75 7.60 17.02 19.00
N THR A 76 8.10 17.68 17.96
CA THR A 76 7.96 19.15 17.79
C THR A 76 6.69 19.55 17.06
N LYS A 77 6.02 18.60 16.40
CA LYS A 77 4.79 18.81 15.64
C LYS A 77 3.56 18.25 16.39
N PRO A 78 2.34 18.75 16.09
CA PRO A 78 1.10 18.09 16.49
C PRO A 78 1.06 16.64 16.01
N ALA A 79 0.34 15.77 16.74
CA ALA A 79 0.28 14.34 16.43
C ALA A 79 -0.20 14.06 14.99
N ALA A 80 -1.16 14.83 14.49
CA ALA A 80 -1.69 14.72 13.13
C ALA A 80 -0.70 15.12 12.01
N GLU A 81 0.45 15.70 12.36
CA GLU A 81 1.51 16.14 11.44
C GLU A 81 2.84 15.41 11.68
N SER A 82 2.92 14.62 12.75
CA SER A 82 4.08 13.82 13.12
C SER A 82 4.12 12.51 12.34
N PRO A 83 5.14 12.26 11.50
CA PRO A 83 5.29 11.00 10.78
C PRO A 83 5.23 9.77 11.68
N GLU A 84 5.76 9.88 12.90
CA GLU A 84 5.77 8.83 13.93
C GLU A 84 4.36 8.40 14.37
N CYS A 85 3.39 9.31 14.28
CA CYS A 85 2.00 9.03 14.58
C CYS A 85 1.25 8.56 13.32
N LEU A 86 1.57 9.15 12.17
CA LEU A 86 0.94 8.87 10.88
C LEU A 86 1.27 7.47 10.35
N GLU A 87 2.40 6.88 10.75
CA GLU A 87 2.81 5.52 10.35
C GLU A 87 1.74 4.46 10.63
N CYS A 88 0.99 4.61 11.73
CA CYS A 88 -0.03 3.64 12.15
C CYS A 88 -1.47 4.17 12.05
N HIS A 89 -1.67 5.49 12.14
CA HIS A 89 -3.02 6.09 12.14
C HIS A 89 -3.51 6.49 10.74
N VAL A 90 -2.64 6.37 9.74
CA VAL A 90 -2.92 6.54 8.33
C VAL A 90 -2.25 5.39 7.59
N VAL A 91 -2.74 5.04 6.41
CA VAL A 91 -1.98 4.20 5.49
C VAL A 91 -0.77 5.01 5.01
N ALA A 92 0.43 4.66 5.48
CA ALA A 92 1.68 5.30 5.05
C ALA A 92 1.89 5.10 3.54
N SER A 93 1.51 6.10 2.74
CA SER A 93 1.48 6.02 1.28
C SER A 93 2.50 6.95 0.66
N ALA A 94 3.79 6.60 0.80
CA ALA A 94 4.86 7.23 0.01
C ALA A 94 4.52 7.24 -1.51
N ASN A 95 3.66 6.33 -1.96
CA ASN A 95 3.09 6.26 -3.31
C ASN A 95 1.56 6.44 -3.32
N ALA A 96 1.05 7.55 -2.80
CA ALA A 96 -0.37 7.89 -2.90
C ALA A 96 -0.78 8.35 -4.33
N ASP A 97 -1.97 7.94 -4.78
CA ASP A 97 -2.65 8.60 -5.90
C ASP A 97 -3.35 9.88 -5.42
N LYS A 98 -3.66 10.80 -6.34
CA LYS A 98 -4.39 12.04 -6.03
C LYS A 98 -5.77 11.83 -5.39
N THR A 99 -6.33 10.63 -5.54
CA THR A 99 -7.63 10.25 -4.97
C THR A 99 -7.55 9.79 -3.51
N PHE A 100 -6.34 9.52 -3.01
CA PHE A 100 -6.11 9.13 -1.62
C PHE A 100 -6.18 10.34 -0.69
N ASP A 101 -6.89 10.20 0.42
CA ASP A 101 -6.96 11.21 1.48
C ASP A 101 -6.52 10.59 2.80
N MET A 102 -5.46 11.10 3.41
CA MET A 102 -4.98 10.63 4.72
C MET A 102 -6.02 10.83 5.84
N LYS A 103 -6.94 11.79 5.68
CA LYS A 103 -7.97 12.08 6.68
C LYS A 103 -9.02 10.99 6.80
N ASP A 104 -9.10 10.10 5.80
CA ASP A 104 -9.95 8.91 5.85
C ASP A 104 -9.35 7.82 6.78
N GLY A 105 -8.22 8.07 7.45
CA GLY A 105 -7.64 7.19 8.46
C GLY A 105 -6.96 5.95 7.86
N VAL A 106 -7.09 4.82 8.57
CA VAL A 106 -6.59 3.52 8.12
C VAL A 106 -7.62 2.92 7.17
N GLN A 107 -7.30 2.91 5.88
CA GLN A 107 -8.21 2.55 4.78
C GLN A 107 -8.06 1.08 4.34
N CYS A 108 -8.89 0.62 3.40
CA CYS A 108 -8.89 -0.76 2.89
C CYS A 108 -7.49 -1.27 2.51
N GLU A 109 -6.71 -0.42 1.85
CA GLU A 109 -5.41 -0.76 1.28
C GLU A 109 -4.30 -0.93 2.34
N ALA A 110 -4.57 -0.57 3.61
CA ALA A 110 -3.67 -0.90 4.73
C ALA A 110 -3.52 -2.41 4.91
N CYS A 111 -4.58 -3.16 4.61
CA CYS A 111 -4.60 -4.62 4.73
C CYS A 111 -4.65 -5.30 3.36
N HIS A 112 -5.25 -4.66 2.35
CA HIS A 112 -5.43 -5.24 1.02
C HIS A 112 -4.34 -4.84 0.00
N GLY A 113 -3.35 -4.05 0.41
CA GLY A 113 -2.29 -3.56 -0.47
C GLY A 113 -2.73 -2.42 -1.40
N ALA A 114 -1.78 -1.77 -2.06
CA ALA A 114 -2.03 -0.62 -2.94
C ALA A 114 -2.85 -1.02 -4.19
N GLY A 115 -4.00 -0.38 -4.37
CA GLY A 115 -5.08 -0.80 -5.27
C GLY A 115 -5.02 -0.29 -6.70
N SER A 116 -4.05 0.53 -7.09
CA SER A 116 -4.03 1.13 -8.43
C SER A 116 -4.09 0.13 -9.58
N ALA A 117 -3.50 -1.07 -9.42
CA ALA A 117 -3.44 -2.09 -10.46
C ALA A 117 -4.62 -3.07 -10.43
N TYR A 118 -5.26 -3.29 -9.27
CA TYR A 118 -6.37 -4.24 -9.16
C TYR A 118 -7.75 -3.58 -9.06
N LYS A 119 -7.87 -2.26 -8.87
CA LYS A 119 -9.17 -1.55 -8.69
C LYS A 119 -10.18 -1.70 -9.85
N THR A 120 -9.74 -2.18 -11.01
CA THR A 120 -10.63 -2.31 -12.17
C THR A 120 -11.58 -3.49 -12.00
N MET A 121 -12.79 -3.40 -12.55
CA MET A 121 -13.74 -4.51 -12.53
C MET A 121 -13.21 -5.77 -13.19
N ALA A 122 -12.38 -5.63 -14.24
CA ALA A 122 -11.77 -6.76 -14.95
C ALA A 122 -10.78 -7.52 -14.07
N ALA A 123 -9.99 -6.82 -13.25
CA ALA A 123 -9.10 -7.43 -12.29
C ALA A 123 -9.86 -7.97 -11.07
N MET A 124 -10.72 -7.17 -10.41
CA MET A 124 -11.42 -7.58 -9.18
C MET A 124 -12.37 -8.77 -9.34
N LYS A 125 -12.95 -8.98 -10.54
CA LYS A 125 -13.82 -10.14 -10.80
C LYS A 125 -13.05 -11.46 -10.88
N ASP A 126 -11.73 -11.41 -11.09
CA ASP A 126 -10.86 -12.57 -11.20
C ASP A 126 -9.85 -12.53 -10.05
N LYS A 127 -10.09 -13.35 -9.03
CA LYS A 127 -9.26 -13.36 -7.82
C LYS A 127 -7.77 -13.56 -8.15
N ALA A 128 -7.43 -14.45 -9.07
CA ALA A 128 -6.04 -14.71 -9.43
C ALA A 128 -5.39 -13.49 -10.08
N LYS A 129 -6.11 -12.78 -10.96
CA LYS A 129 -5.62 -11.51 -11.52
C LYS A 129 -5.47 -10.43 -10.47
N ALA A 130 -6.42 -10.28 -9.55
CA ALA A 130 -6.33 -9.29 -8.49
C ALA A 130 -5.11 -9.53 -7.58
N LEU A 131 -4.88 -10.80 -7.17
CA LEU A 131 -3.73 -11.20 -6.37
C LEU A 131 -2.41 -10.94 -7.13
N ALA A 132 -2.33 -11.34 -8.40
CA ALA A 132 -1.15 -11.09 -9.24
C ALA A 132 -0.88 -9.60 -9.46
N ALA A 133 -1.93 -8.77 -9.41
CA ALA A 133 -1.84 -7.30 -9.49
C ALA A 133 -1.56 -6.62 -8.14
N GLY A 134 -1.35 -7.39 -7.06
CA GLY A 134 -0.92 -6.87 -5.75
C GLY A 134 -2.02 -6.76 -4.70
N LEU A 135 -3.20 -7.36 -4.91
CA LEU A 135 -4.18 -7.55 -3.84
C LEU A 135 -3.61 -8.48 -2.77
N VAL A 136 -3.78 -8.10 -1.51
CA VAL A 136 -3.50 -8.96 -0.36
C VAL A 136 -4.83 -9.54 0.15
N ASP A 137 -4.94 -10.87 0.18
CA ASP A 137 -6.07 -11.55 0.81
C ASP A 137 -5.80 -11.67 2.32
N THR A 138 -6.59 -10.95 3.11
CA THR A 138 -6.42 -10.91 4.56
C THR A 138 -6.81 -12.20 5.27
N LYS A 139 -7.43 -13.16 4.57
CA LYS A 139 -7.66 -14.51 5.09
C LYS A 139 -6.38 -15.35 5.16
N ASP A 140 -5.41 -15.00 4.32
CA ASP A 140 -4.11 -15.68 4.24
C ASP A 140 -3.00 -14.92 4.99
N ALA A 141 -3.30 -13.70 5.44
CA ALA A 141 -2.44 -12.91 6.32
C ALA A 141 -2.51 -13.47 7.75
N LYS A 142 -1.53 -14.30 8.10
CA LYS A 142 -1.29 -14.76 9.48
C LYS A 142 -0.74 -13.65 10.35
#